data_AF-A0A7C2IE87-F1
#
_entry.id   AF-A0A7C2IE87-F1
#
_cell.length_a   1.000
_cell.length_b   1.000
_cell.length_c   1.000
_cell.angle_alpha   90.00
_cell.angle_beta   90.00
_cell.angle_gamma   90.00
#
_symmetry.space_group_name_H-M   'P 1'
#
loop_
_entity.id
_entity.type
_entity.pdbx_description
1 polymer ?
#
loop_
_entity_poly.entity_id
_entity_poly.type
_entity_poly.pdbx_seq_one_letter_code
_entity_poly.pdbx_strand_id
1 'polypeptide(L)'
;MRTPSAEAKSQDSLKELISATIKLWRKHHLTYDQARYVSKEVRRSLRIERVKSRKQVVQRLQQAYKQRGECGLLIKSLFQTGARVAEFVNIKVEDFFFEEAMILITKAKGGKSRYVPILLELAQELRTYLGDRTVGFLFETNRHRQYSPRRIQQIVEEIAERAKLETTQVYAESSTEMIRESYQKALSE
;
A
#
# COMPACT_ATOMS: atom_id res chain seq x y z
N MET A 1 -2.41 -3.26 11.79
CA MET A 1 -3.71 -3.93 11.55
C MET A 1 -3.47 -5.11 10.62
N ARG A 2 -3.77 -6.34 11.04
CA ARG A 2 -3.65 -7.53 10.18
C ARG A 2 -4.94 -7.67 9.38
N THR A 3 -4.89 -7.43 8.08
CA THR A 3 -6.01 -7.75 7.18
C THR A 3 -6.13 -9.28 7.14
N PRO A 4 -7.30 -9.86 7.43
CA PRO A 4 -7.53 -11.27 7.15
C PRO A 4 -7.41 -11.48 5.64
N SER A 5 -6.68 -12.52 5.22
CA SER A 5 -6.72 -12.97 3.82
C SER A 5 -8.17 -13.34 3.48
N ALA A 6 -8.73 -12.73 2.44
CA ALA A 6 -10.12 -12.91 2.04
C ALA A 6 -10.47 -14.39 1.74
N GLU A 7 -9.48 -15.19 1.32
CA GLU A 7 -9.63 -16.61 1.00
C GLU A 7 -9.70 -17.54 2.23
N ALA A 8 -9.39 -17.06 3.44
CA ALA A 8 -9.42 -17.90 4.64
C ALA A 8 -10.82 -18.04 5.26
N LYS A 9 -11.80 -17.25 4.79
CA LYS A 9 -13.15 -17.26 5.35
C LYS A 9 -14.05 -18.17 4.52
N SER A 10 -14.43 -19.28 5.15
CA SER A 10 -15.57 -20.14 4.78
C SER A 10 -15.34 -21.15 3.65
N GLN A 11 -14.45 -22.12 3.88
CA GLN A 11 -14.72 -23.46 3.37
C GLN A 11 -15.26 -24.32 4.53
N ASP A 12 -16.40 -24.98 4.32
CA ASP A 12 -16.99 -25.90 5.30
C ASP A 12 -15.99 -27.01 5.71
N SER A 13 -15.05 -27.34 4.81
CA SER A 13 -13.95 -28.28 5.04
C SER A 13 -13.06 -27.94 6.27
N LEU A 14 -12.99 -26.67 6.66
CA LEU A 14 -12.13 -26.26 7.78
C LEU A 14 -12.83 -26.34 9.15
N LYS A 15 -14.17 -26.43 9.19
CA LYS A 15 -14.95 -26.43 10.45
C LYS A 15 -14.63 -27.64 11.32
N GLU A 16 -14.54 -28.83 10.71
CA GLU A 16 -14.21 -30.07 11.41
C GLU A 16 -12.80 -30.02 12.01
N LEU A 17 -11.83 -29.56 11.21
CA LEU A 17 -10.44 -29.40 11.65
C LEU A 17 -10.31 -28.40 12.81
N ILE A 18 -11.03 -27.27 12.74
CA ILE A 18 -11.06 -26.27 13.81
C ILE A 18 -11.61 -26.89 15.10
N SER A 19 -12.70 -27.66 15.02
CA SER A 19 -13.29 -28.34 16.18
C SER A 19 -12.33 -29.36 16.80
N ALA A 20 -11.64 -30.16 15.97
CA ALA A 20 -10.63 -31.11 16.43
C ALA A 20 -9.45 -30.41 17.11
N THR A 21 -8.97 -29.30 16.53
CA THR A 21 -7.87 -28.50 17.09
C THR A 21 -8.25 -27.88 18.43
N ILE A 22 -9.48 -27.35 18.57
CA ILE A 22 -10.00 -26.81 19.83
C ILE A 22 -10.02 -27.89 20.91
N LYS A 23 -10.52 -29.10 20.61
CA LYS A 23 -10.53 -30.23 21.56
C LYS A 23 -9.11 -30.56 22.02
N LEU A 24 -8.15 -30.62 21.10
CA LEU A 24 -6.76 -30.92 21.39
C LEU A 24 -6.12 -29.84 22.29
N TRP A 25 -6.36 -28.57 22.00
CA TRP A 25 -5.78 -27.47 22.78
C TRP A 25 -6.38 -27.38 24.19
N ARG A 26 -7.68 -27.64 24.32
CA ARG A 26 -8.34 -27.74 25.63
C ARG A 26 -7.80 -28.91 26.46
N LYS A 27 -7.58 -30.08 25.84
CA LYS A 27 -7.01 -31.26 26.50
C LYS A 27 -5.64 -30.98 27.13
N HIS A 28 -4.82 -30.15 26.50
CA HIS A 28 -3.48 -29.79 26.98
C HIS A 28 -3.43 -28.47 27.75
N HIS A 29 -4.59 -27.83 28.00
CA HIS A 29 -4.70 -26.56 28.73
C HIS A 29 -3.71 -25.48 28.24
N LEU A 30 -3.53 -25.38 26.92
CA LEU A 30 -2.56 -24.46 26.33
C LEU A 30 -2.86 -23.01 26.70
N THR A 31 -1.87 -22.32 27.24
CA THR A 31 -1.88 -20.86 27.38
C THR A 31 -1.76 -20.16 26.02
N TYR A 32 -2.02 -18.85 25.98
CA TYR A 32 -1.87 -18.05 24.75
C TYR A 32 -0.49 -18.19 24.11
N ASP A 33 0.58 -18.09 24.91
CA ASP A 33 1.95 -18.15 24.42
C ASP A 33 2.34 -19.55 23.94
N GLN A 34 1.88 -20.60 24.63
CA GLN A 34 2.11 -21.98 24.22
C GLN A 34 1.35 -22.32 22.93
N ALA A 35 0.09 -21.91 22.80
CA ALA A 35 -0.68 -22.08 21.57
C ALA A 35 -0.02 -21.36 20.39
N ARG A 36 0.51 -20.15 20.61
CA ARG A 36 1.28 -19.40 19.62
C ARG A 36 2.56 -20.12 19.21
N TYR A 37 3.29 -20.67 20.18
CA TYR A 37 4.52 -21.43 19.95
C TYR A 37 4.25 -22.71 19.16
N VAL A 38 3.28 -23.54 19.59
CA VAL A 38 2.87 -24.76 18.88
C VAL A 38 2.46 -24.44 17.44
N SER A 39 1.65 -23.40 17.23
CA SER A 39 1.24 -22.97 15.89
C SER A 39 2.42 -22.52 15.01
N LYS A 40 3.50 -21.99 15.60
CA LYS A 40 4.73 -21.63 14.89
C LYS A 40 5.51 -22.88 14.50
N GLU A 41 5.74 -23.80 15.44
CA GLU A 41 6.51 -25.02 15.19
C GLU A 41 5.78 -25.95 14.21
N VAL A 42 4.45 -26.10 14.30
CA VAL A 42 3.67 -26.88 13.33
C VAL A 42 3.84 -26.33 11.90
N ARG A 43 3.73 -25.01 11.72
CA ARG A 43 3.96 -24.39 10.40
C ARG A 43 5.37 -24.63 9.89
N ARG A 44 6.37 -24.60 10.78
CA ARG A 44 7.77 -24.84 10.45
C ARG A 44 8.02 -26.29 10.04
N SER A 45 7.51 -27.25 10.82
CA SER A 45 7.64 -28.68 10.56
C SER A 45 6.97 -29.10 9.27
N LEU A 46 5.81 -28.50 8.95
CA LEU A 46 5.09 -28.74 7.70
C LEU A 46 5.66 -27.95 6.51
N ARG A 47 6.74 -27.18 6.69
CA ARG A 47 7.30 -26.28 5.67
C ARG A 47 6.25 -25.38 5.03
N ILE A 48 5.23 -24.99 5.81
CA ILE A 48 4.21 -24.04 5.37
C ILE A 48 4.85 -22.65 5.42
N GLU A 49 5.46 -22.29 4.30
CA GLU A 49 5.99 -20.95 4.13
C GLU A 49 4.87 -19.99 3.75
N ARG A 50 4.90 -18.79 4.34
CA ARG A 50 4.12 -17.69 3.80
C ARG A 50 4.65 -17.43 2.40
N VAL A 51 3.81 -17.53 1.38
CA VAL A 51 4.18 -17.16 0.00
C VAL A 51 4.89 -15.81 0.04
N LYS A 52 6.16 -15.77 -0.38
CA LYS A 52 6.96 -14.55 -0.52
C LYS A 52 6.48 -13.78 -1.76
N SER A 53 5.23 -13.36 -1.73
CA SER A 53 4.55 -12.64 -2.81
C SER A 53 5.17 -11.25 -3.07
N ARG A 54 5.91 -10.71 -2.09
CA ARG A 54 6.31 -9.29 -2.02
C ARG A 54 7.01 -8.77 -3.27
N LYS A 55 8.15 -9.37 -3.65
CA LYS A 55 8.94 -8.88 -4.80
C LYS A 55 8.20 -8.97 -6.12
N GLN A 56 7.45 -10.06 -6.34
CA GLN A 56 6.70 -10.26 -7.58
C GLN A 56 5.47 -9.33 -7.65
N VAL A 57 4.81 -9.08 -6.53
CA VAL A 57 3.69 -8.13 -6.43
C VAL A 57 4.15 -6.72 -6.79
N VAL A 58 5.24 -6.24 -6.18
CA VAL A 58 5.78 -4.91 -6.46
C VAL A 58 6.18 -4.81 -7.93
N GLN A 59 6.89 -5.78 -8.49
CA GLN A 59 7.25 -5.77 -9.91
C GLN A 59 6.04 -5.71 -10.85
N ARG A 60 4.99 -6.51 -10.60
CA ARG A 60 3.76 -6.51 -11.41
C ARG A 60 3.03 -5.16 -11.31
N LEU A 61 2.96 -4.60 -10.11
CA LEU A 61 2.39 -3.28 -9.90
C LEU A 61 3.21 -2.19 -10.62
N GLN A 62 4.54 -2.31 -10.59
CA GLN A 62 5.44 -1.39 -11.25
C GLN A 62 5.25 -1.36 -12.77
N GLN A 63 5.07 -2.53 -13.36
CA GLN A 63 4.74 -2.64 -14.78
C GLN A 63 3.34 -2.07 -15.07
N ALA A 64 2.36 -2.31 -14.20
CA ALA A 64 0.99 -1.85 -14.40
C ALA A 64 0.86 -0.32 -14.39
N TYR A 65 1.62 0.41 -13.56
CA TYR A 65 1.58 1.88 -13.58
C TYR A 65 2.34 2.47 -14.78
N LYS A 66 3.45 1.87 -15.25
CA LYS A 66 4.23 2.40 -16.38
C LYS A 66 3.40 2.50 -17.67
N GLN A 67 2.36 1.69 -17.80
CA GLN A 67 1.50 1.62 -19.00
C GLN A 67 0.32 2.62 -18.99
N ARG A 68 0.15 3.43 -17.93
CA ARG A 68 -1.05 4.25 -17.70
C ARG A 68 -0.84 5.77 -17.78
N GLY A 69 0.34 6.23 -18.19
CA GLY A 69 0.67 7.66 -18.24
C GLY A 69 0.37 8.35 -16.91
N GLU A 70 -0.45 9.41 -16.95
CA GLU A 70 -0.85 10.19 -15.77
C GLU A 70 -1.50 9.35 -14.66
N CYS A 71 -2.41 8.42 -14.99
CA CYS A 71 -3.03 7.55 -13.98
C CYS A 71 -2.00 6.65 -13.28
N GLY A 72 -0.95 6.27 -14.00
CA GLY A 72 0.16 5.51 -13.44
C GLY A 72 0.97 6.34 -12.44
N LEU A 73 1.32 7.57 -12.83
CA LEU A 73 2.04 8.52 -12.00
C LEU A 73 1.26 8.89 -10.73
N LEU A 74 -0.05 9.07 -10.84
CA LEU A 74 -0.96 9.30 -9.72
C LEU A 74 -0.83 8.18 -8.68
N ILE A 75 -0.87 6.94 -9.14
CA ILE A 75 -0.90 5.76 -8.26
C ILE A 75 0.48 5.48 -7.67
N LYS A 76 1.55 5.68 -8.45
CA LYS A 76 2.93 5.67 -7.97
C LYS A 76 3.09 6.68 -6.82
N SER A 77 2.61 7.91 -7.02
CA SER A 77 2.65 8.98 -6.02
C SER A 77 1.85 8.62 -4.76
N LEU A 78 0.65 8.08 -4.91
CA LEU A 78 -0.20 7.66 -3.79
C LEU A 78 0.50 6.61 -2.91
N PHE A 79 1.07 5.56 -3.53
CA PHE A 79 1.70 4.50 -2.75
C PHE A 79 3.00 4.94 -2.10
N GLN A 80 3.78 5.75 -2.79
CA GLN A 80 5.05 6.22 -2.30
C GLN A 80 4.92 7.20 -1.13
N THR A 81 3.96 8.12 -1.20
CA THR A 81 3.66 9.05 -0.11
C THR A 81 3.00 8.35 1.09
N GLY A 82 2.39 7.18 0.89
CA GLY A 82 1.62 6.50 1.92
C GLY A 82 0.45 7.33 2.46
N ALA A 83 0.02 8.34 1.70
CA ALA A 83 -1.07 9.22 2.09
C ALA A 83 -2.39 8.46 2.12
N ARG A 84 -3.30 8.82 3.02
CA ARG A 84 -4.69 8.36 2.88
C ARG A 84 -5.26 8.97 1.61
N VAL A 85 -6.13 8.24 0.91
CA VAL A 85 -6.73 8.74 -0.35
C VAL A 85 -7.34 10.13 -0.19
N ALA A 86 -8.03 10.40 0.91
CA ALA A 86 -8.61 11.72 1.19
C ALA A 86 -7.55 12.82 1.40
N GLU A 87 -6.41 12.50 1.99
CA GLU A 87 -5.27 13.43 2.14
C GLU A 87 -4.63 13.65 0.76
N PHE A 88 -4.40 12.58 0.02
CA PHE A 88 -3.73 12.58 -1.28
C PHE A 88 -4.43 13.45 -2.33
N VAL A 89 -5.75 13.35 -2.48
CA VAL A 89 -6.49 14.14 -3.48
C VAL A 89 -6.47 15.64 -3.19
N ASN A 90 -6.10 16.05 -1.98
CA ASN A 90 -6.01 17.45 -1.59
C ASN A 90 -4.59 18.01 -1.67
N ILE A 91 -3.58 17.20 -2.00
CA ILE A 91 -2.20 17.67 -2.18
C ILE A 91 -2.17 18.67 -3.34
N LYS A 92 -1.52 19.80 -3.11
CA LYS A 92 -1.34 20.82 -4.12
C LYS A 92 0.07 20.85 -4.68
N VAL A 93 0.25 21.52 -5.81
CA VAL A 93 1.58 21.74 -6.37
C VAL A 93 2.45 22.55 -5.41
N GLU A 94 1.85 23.51 -4.70
CA GLU A 94 2.57 24.33 -3.71
C GLU A 94 3.04 23.53 -2.49
N ASP A 95 2.47 22.34 -2.27
CA ASP A 95 2.88 21.42 -1.20
C ASP A 95 4.09 20.55 -1.62
N PHE A 96 4.56 20.66 -2.86
CA PHE A 96 5.67 19.85 -3.39
C PHE A 96 6.98 20.63 -3.44
N PHE A 97 7.96 20.15 -2.67
CA PHE A 97 9.32 20.69 -2.56
C PHE A 97 10.22 19.87 -3.48
N PHE A 98 10.49 20.39 -4.68
CA PHE A 98 11.14 19.63 -5.73
C PHE A 98 12.62 19.37 -5.44
N GLU A 99 13.31 20.34 -4.86
CA GLU A 99 14.74 20.29 -4.56
C GLU A 99 15.02 19.26 -3.46
N GLU A 100 14.19 19.23 -2.43
CA GLU A 100 14.29 18.31 -1.30
C GLU A 100 13.61 16.96 -1.57
N ALA A 101 12.94 16.79 -2.72
CA ALA A 101 12.12 15.64 -3.04
C ALA A 101 11.13 15.27 -1.90
N MET A 102 10.42 16.27 -1.39
CA MET A 102 9.46 16.12 -0.29
C MET A 102 8.08 16.64 -0.64
N ILE A 103 7.04 15.94 -0.18
CA ILE A 103 5.65 16.40 -0.28
C ILE A 103 5.12 16.70 1.12
N LEU A 104 4.54 17.88 1.30
CA LEU A 104 3.81 18.26 2.49
C LEU A 104 2.37 17.72 2.42
N ILE A 105 2.04 16.79 3.32
CA ILE A 105 0.66 16.34 3.47
C ILE A 105 -0.01 17.20 4.53
N THR A 106 -0.87 18.11 4.07
CA THR A 106 -1.67 18.98 4.93
C THR A 106 -2.94 18.26 5.43
N LYS A 107 -3.41 18.60 6.63
CA LYS A 107 -4.67 18.09 7.24
C LYS A 107 -4.73 16.58 7.49
N ALA A 108 -3.72 16.00 8.15
CA ALA A 108 -3.89 14.67 8.74
C ALA A 108 -4.88 14.70 9.92
N LYS A 109 -5.34 13.52 10.36
CA LYS A 109 -6.21 13.38 11.54
C LYS A 109 -5.62 14.15 12.74
N GLY A 110 -6.39 15.09 13.29
CA GLY A 110 -5.97 15.97 14.39
C GLY A 110 -5.28 17.27 13.98
N GLY A 111 -5.35 17.66 12.69
CA GLY A 111 -4.83 18.94 12.21
C GLY A 111 -3.30 18.98 12.05
N LYS A 112 -2.63 17.82 12.13
CA LYS A 112 -1.17 17.73 11.98
C LYS A 112 -0.79 17.65 10.50
N SER A 113 0.32 18.27 10.15
CA SER A 113 0.96 18.15 8.84
C SER A 113 2.24 17.33 8.97
N ARG A 114 2.67 16.71 7.86
CA ARG A 114 3.95 15.98 7.81
C ARG A 114 4.60 16.15 6.44
N TYR A 115 5.91 16.29 6.43
CA TYR A 115 6.71 16.13 5.21
C TYR A 115 6.92 14.64 4.97
N VAL A 116 6.72 14.22 3.73
CA VAL A 116 6.99 12.85 3.30
C VAL A 116 8.04 12.87 2.20
N PRO A 117 9.22 12.25 2.42
CA PRO A 117 10.20 12.11 1.37
C PRO A 117 9.66 11.17 0.28
N ILE A 118 9.97 11.51 -0.96
CA ILE A 118 9.74 10.66 -2.13
C ILE A 118 11.07 10.35 -2.82
N LEU A 119 11.08 9.34 -3.68
CA LEU A 119 12.25 9.00 -4.48
C LEU A 119 12.46 10.08 -5.54
N LEU A 120 13.71 10.40 -5.82
CA LEU A 120 14.11 11.35 -6.86
C LEU A 120 13.51 11.03 -8.23
N GLU A 121 13.40 9.74 -8.58
CA GLU A 121 12.75 9.29 -9.82
C GLU A 121 11.29 9.78 -9.90
N LEU A 122 10.53 9.67 -8.81
CA LEU A 122 9.16 10.19 -8.77
C LEU A 122 9.16 11.72 -8.87
N ALA A 123 10.09 12.39 -8.19
CA ALA A 123 10.18 13.85 -8.25
C ALA A 123 10.41 14.37 -9.68
N GLN A 124 11.26 13.68 -10.45
CA GLN A 124 11.51 14.00 -11.86
C GLN A 124 10.31 13.72 -12.77
N GLU A 125 9.61 12.61 -12.54
CA GLU A 125 8.37 12.30 -13.27
C GLU A 125 7.27 13.34 -12.98
N LEU A 126 7.12 13.74 -11.71
CA LEU A 126 6.19 14.80 -11.31
C LEU A 126 6.57 16.15 -11.92
N ARG A 127 7.86 16.50 -11.96
CA ARG A 127 8.34 17.73 -12.61
C ARG A 127 7.99 17.75 -14.10
N THR A 128 8.21 16.63 -14.79
CA THR A 128 7.83 16.48 -16.22
C THR A 128 6.32 16.59 -16.42
N TYR A 129 5.54 15.97 -15.54
CA TYR A 129 4.08 15.99 -15.62
C TYR A 129 3.50 17.39 -15.34
N LEU A 130 4.06 18.13 -14.39
CA LEU A 130 3.60 19.46 -14.03
C LEU A 130 4.00 20.52 -15.06
N GLY A 131 5.15 20.37 -15.72
CA GLY A 131 5.69 21.38 -16.61
C GLY A 131 5.81 22.72 -15.89
N ASP A 132 5.14 23.75 -16.41
CA ASP A 132 5.14 25.10 -15.84
C ASP A 132 4.03 25.32 -14.79
N ARG A 133 3.24 24.30 -14.47
CA ARG A 133 2.16 24.42 -13.47
C ARG A 133 2.77 24.57 -12.08
N THR A 134 2.51 25.71 -11.44
CA THR A 134 3.00 26.05 -10.09
C THR A 134 1.90 26.06 -9.03
N VAL A 135 0.62 26.07 -9.43
CA VAL A 135 -0.52 26.18 -8.52
C VAL A 135 -1.61 25.16 -8.83
N GLY A 136 -2.45 24.87 -7.84
CA GLY A 136 -3.59 23.97 -7.96
C GLY A 136 -3.32 22.57 -7.41
N PHE A 137 -4.20 21.62 -7.70
CA PHE A 137 -4.03 20.25 -7.21
C PHE A 137 -2.88 19.54 -7.91
N LEU A 138 -2.12 18.74 -7.16
CA LEU A 138 -1.02 17.95 -7.72
C LEU A 138 -1.53 17.05 -8.83
N PHE A 139 -2.70 16.43 -8.64
CA PHE A 139 -3.45 15.74 -9.69
C PHE A 139 -4.86 16.31 -9.78
N GLU A 140 -5.26 16.70 -10.98
CA GLU A 140 -6.57 17.28 -11.24
C GLU A 140 -7.30 16.58 -12.38
N THR A 141 -8.62 16.60 -12.31
CA THR A 141 -9.48 16.17 -13.41
C THR A 141 -9.43 17.17 -14.57
N ASN A 142 -9.96 16.80 -15.74
CA ASN A 142 -10.11 17.69 -16.89
C ASN A 142 -10.93 18.98 -16.62
N ARG A 143 -11.56 19.10 -15.44
CA ARG A 143 -12.29 20.29 -14.98
C ARG A 143 -11.47 21.12 -13.98
N HIS A 144 -10.16 20.88 -13.85
CA HIS A 144 -9.25 21.52 -12.89
C HIS A 144 -9.73 21.42 -11.43
N ARG A 145 -10.28 20.26 -11.08
CA ARG A 145 -10.74 19.93 -9.72
C ARG A 145 -10.03 18.69 -9.22
N GLN A 146 -9.87 18.57 -7.90
CA GLN A 146 -9.38 17.35 -7.27
C GLN A 146 -10.18 16.12 -7.71
N TYR A 147 -9.48 14.99 -7.79
CA TYR A 147 -10.13 13.69 -7.93
C TYR A 147 -11.01 13.40 -6.72
N SER A 148 -12.14 12.73 -6.95
CA SER A 148 -12.90 12.18 -5.83
C SER A 148 -12.16 10.96 -5.25
N PRO A 149 -12.21 10.73 -3.92
CA PRO A 149 -11.63 9.54 -3.32
C PRO A 149 -12.13 8.24 -3.96
N ARG A 150 -13.43 8.21 -4.34
CA ARG A 150 -14.05 7.08 -5.05
C ARG A 150 -13.38 6.82 -6.40
N ARG A 151 -13.04 7.88 -7.16
CA ARG A 151 -12.38 7.71 -8.46
C ARG A 151 -10.97 7.15 -8.30
N ILE A 152 -10.23 7.60 -7.29
CA ILE A 152 -8.90 7.02 -6.99
C ILE A 152 -9.01 5.54 -6.64
N GLN A 153 -9.97 5.16 -5.81
CA GLN A 153 -10.22 3.75 -5.47
C GLN A 153 -10.53 2.91 -6.71
N GLN A 154 -11.36 3.40 -7.62
CA GLN A 154 -11.63 2.73 -8.89
C GLN A 154 -10.36 2.56 -9.73
N ILE A 155 -9.52 3.60 -9.84
CA ILE A 155 -8.25 3.49 -10.58
C ILE A 155 -7.33 2.43 -9.94
N VAL A 156 -7.28 2.35 -8.61
CA VAL A 156 -6.53 1.30 -7.91
C VAL A 156 -7.09 -0.10 -8.22
N GLU A 157 -8.41 -0.27 -8.22
CA GLU A 157 -9.08 -1.54 -8.57
C GLU A 157 -8.74 -1.95 -10.02
N GLU A 158 -8.85 -1.03 -10.97
CA GLU A 158 -8.53 -1.30 -12.37
C GLU A 158 -7.03 -1.64 -12.58
N ILE A 159 -6.14 -1.15 -11.73
CA ILE A 159 -4.71 -1.51 -11.75
C ILE A 159 -4.47 -2.87 -11.12
N ALA A 160 -5.14 -3.17 -10.01
CA ALA A 160 -5.06 -4.45 -9.34
C ALA A 160 -5.48 -5.59 -10.28
N GLU A 161 -6.60 -5.41 -10.99
CA GLU A 161 -7.11 -6.36 -11.98
C GLU A 161 -6.08 -6.65 -13.08
N ARG A 162 -5.47 -5.60 -13.65
CA ARG A 162 -4.43 -5.75 -14.69
C ARG A 162 -3.18 -6.44 -14.18
N ALA A 163 -2.77 -6.13 -12.96
CA ALA A 163 -1.63 -6.77 -12.32
C ALA A 163 -1.93 -8.21 -11.88
N LYS A 164 -3.20 -8.66 -12.02
CA LYS A 164 -3.72 -9.94 -11.49
C LYS A 164 -3.43 -10.06 -10.00
N LEU A 165 -3.71 -8.97 -9.29
CA LEU A 165 -3.52 -8.81 -7.85
C LEU A 165 -4.84 -8.49 -7.18
N GLU A 166 -4.96 -8.90 -5.93
CA GLU A 166 -6.03 -8.41 -5.07
C GLU A 166 -5.77 -6.97 -4.66
N THR A 167 -6.82 -6.14 -4.62
CA THR A 167 -6.72 -4.75 -4.15
C THR A 167 -6.07 -4.64 -2.76
N THR A 168 -6.33 -5.62 -1.88
CA THR A 168 -5.70 -5.69 -0.54
C THR A 168 -4.18 -5.91 -0.62
N GLN A 169 -3.71 -6.71 -1.58
CA GLN A 169 -2.27 -6.95 -1.79
C GLN A 169 -1.59 -5.69 -2.31
N VAL A 170 -2.26 -4.96 -3.21
CA VAL A 170 -1.78 -3.68 -3.73
C VAL A 170 -1.55 -2.69 -2.60
N TYR A 171 -2.52 -2.44 -1.72
CA TYR A 171 -2.31 -1.50 -0.61
C TYR A 171 -1.25 -1.97 0.40
N ALA A 172 -1.19 -3.27 0.70
CA ALA A 172 -0.29 -3.79 1.72
C ALA A 172 1.19 -3.73 1.29
N GLU A 173 1.49 -4.09 0.05
CA GLU A 173 2.87 -4.28 -0.40
C GLU A 173 3.44 -3.00 -1.02
N SER A 174 2.65 -2.25 -1.78
CA SER A 174 3.12 -1.05 -2.49
C SER A 174 3.53 0.06 -1.52
N SER A 175 2.71 0.33 -0.50
CA SER A 175 3.02 1.38 0.47
C SER A 175 4.19 1.01 1.37
N THR A 176 4.30 -0.24 1.81
CA THR A 176 5.31 -0.61 2.81
C THR A 176 6.74 -0.57 2.24
N GLU A 177 6.95 -1.12 1.04
CA GLU A 177 8.29 -1.15 0.43
C GLU A 177 8.69 0.24 -0.09
N MET A 178 7.80 0.96 -0.77
CA MET A 178 8.11 2.28 -1.34
C MET A 178 8.38 3.33 -0.27
N ILE A 179 7.62 3.32 0.83
CA ILE A 179 7.89 4.21 1.98
C ILE A 179 9.25 3.85 2.58
N ARG A 180 9.52 2.56 2.82
CA ARG A 180 10.82 2.16 3.38
C ARG A 180 11.98 2.60 2.49
N GLU A 181 11.87 2.40 1.18
CA GLU A 181 12.91 2.80 0.23
C GLU A 181 13.11 4.31 0.21
N SER A 182 12.01 5.09 0.15
CA SER A 182 12.08 6.55 0.12
C SER A 182 12.75 7.12 1.37
N TYR A 183 12.40 6.59 2.56
CA TYR A 183 13.02 7.02 3.81
C TYR A 183 14.47 6.53 3.95
N GLN A 184 14.81 5.34 3.45
CA GLN A 184 16.20 4.87 3.46
C GLN A 184 17.09 5.74 2.58
N LYS A 185 16.63 6.12 1.37
CA LYS A 185 17.39 7.01 0.49
C LYS A 185 17.51 8.43 1.05
N ALA A 186 16.42 8.97 1.59
CA ALA A 186 16.44 10.30 2.22
C ALA A 186 17.33 10.40 3.47
N LEU A 187 17.69 9.27 4.10
CA LEU A 187 18.64 9.23 5.22
C LEU A 187 20.09 8.96 4.78
N SER A 188 20.30 8.54 3.54
CA SER A 188 21.62 8.22 2.99
C SER A 188 22.24 9.35 2.15
N GLU A 189 21.47 10.40 1.87
CA GLU A 189 21.89 11.64 1.21
C GLU A 189 22.08 12.74 2.26
#